data_AF-M5FW44-F1
#
_entry.id   AF-M5FW44-F1
#
_cell.length_a   1.000
_cell.length_b   1.000
_cell.length_c   1.000
_cell.angle_alpha   90.00
_cell.angle_beta   90.00
_cell.angle_gamma   90.00
#
_symmetry.space_group_name_H-M   'P 1'
#
loop_
_entity.id
_entity.type
_entity.pdbx_description
1 polymer ?
#
loop_
_entity_poly.entity_id
_entity_poly.type
_entity_poly.pdbx_seq_one_letter_code
_entity_poly.pdbx_strand_id
1 'polypeptide(L)'
;MRRISALQLANAYPEIVLLLDSGRYDGTTTLWHSPGGCQNRWRQRARGRRVYSIPIMVWVDDVSGNVSKMWNKHLVLCASTLGLPRRMLDESGNIYFIGTSTFAGALELMEAVVRMTEEINTSEFESFDALYRELILINVWPAILAGDNPMQAELCSHKSFHSNKFCRRRHVGGTSTERSPQGYGGCLRSTRREQAGKRRPVSDAC
;
A
#
# COMPACT_ATOMS: atom_id res chain seq x y z
N MET A 1 5.76 -8.50 -22.86
CA MET A 1 5.87 -8.49 -21.39
C MET A 1 7.30 -8.03 -21.04
N ARG A 2 7.49 -6.77 -20.61
CA ARG A 2 8.81 -6.32 -20.17
C ARG A 2 9.08 -6.94 -18.81
N ARG A 3 10.01 -7.89 -18.73
CA ARG A 3 10.54 -8.37 -17.45
C ARG A 3 11.25 -7.19 -16.79
N ILE A 4 10.73 -6.73 -15.65
CA ILE A 4 11.47 -5.79 -14.81
C ILE A 4 12.66 -6.57 -14.28
N SER A 5 13.87 -6.24 -14.75
CA SER A 5 15.07 -6.90 -14.24
C SER A 5 15.36 -6.38 -12.83
N ALA A 6 15.84 -7.24 -11.93
CA ALA A 6 16.30 -6.75 -10.63
C ALA A 6 17.46 -5.74 -10.77
N LEU A 7 18.14 -5.71 -11.92
CA LEU A 7 19.07 -4.65 -12.30
C LEU A 7 18.39 -3.26 -12.41
N GLN A 8 17.15 -3.18 -12.91
CA GLN A 8 16.38 -1.93 -12.96
C GLN A 8 15.94 -1.47 -11.57
N LEU A 9 15.63 -2.39 -10.66
CA LEU A 9 15.32 -2.09 -9.27
C LEU A 9 16.57 -1.68 -8.47
N ALA A 10 17.68 -2.37 -8.65
CA ALA A 10 18.94 -2.12 -7.94
C ALA A 10 19.68 -0.86 -8.46
N ASN A 11 19.68 -0.60 -9.77
CA ASN A 11 20.32 0.59 -10.34
C ASN A 11 19.49 1.87 -10.12
N ALA A 12 18.16 1.76 -10.01
CA ALA A 12 17.33 2.92 -9.74
C ALA A 12 17.50 3.42 -8.30
N TYR A 13 17.77 2.53 -7.33
CA TYR A 13 17.73 2.85 -5.90
C TYR A 13 18.76 2.08 -5.06
N PRO A 14 20.06 2.39 -5.18
CA PRO A 14 21.10 1.75 -4.38
C PRO A 14 20.90 1.92 -2.85
N GLU A 15 20.23 2.99 -2.43
CA GLU A 15 19.89 3.26 -1.03
C GLU A 15 18.82 2.32 -0.44
N ILE A 16 17.93 1.75 -1.26
CA ILE A 16 16.97 0.73 -0.80
C ILE A 16 17.69 -0.56 -0.44
N VAL A 17 18.68 -0.95 -1.24
CA VAL A 17 19.50 -2.13 -0.98
C VAL A 17 20.25 -1.96 0.33
N LEU A 18 20.79 -0.77 0.59
CA LEU A 18 21.44 -0.41 1.87
C LEU A 18 20.49 -0.43 3.08
N LEU A 19 19.23 -0.04 2.92
CA LEU A 19 18.22 -0.07 3.99
C LEU A 19 17.73 -1.50 4.28
N LEU A 20 17.64 -2.35 3.25
CA LEU A 20 17.45 -3.80 3.39
C LEU A 20 18.69 -4.48 4.00
N ASP A 21 19.89 -3.97 3.74
CA ASP A 21 21.18 -4.43 4.29
C ASP A 21 21.36 -4.11 5.79
N SER A 22 20.55 -3.20 6.35
CA SER A 22 20.58 -2.91 7.79
C SER A 22 20.13 -4.11 8.65
N GLY A 23 19.46 -5.09 8.04
CA GLY A 23 19.31 -6.43 8.57
C GLY A 23 20.38 -7.36 8.02
N ARG A 24 21.64 -7.23 8.48
CA ARG A 24 22.73 -8.17 8.16
C ARG A 24 22.26 -9.63 8.33
N TYR A 25 22.03 -10.32 7.23
CA TYR A 25 21.97 -11.77 7.20
C TYR A 25 23.39 -12.24 6.87
N ASP A 26 24.14 -12.61 7.89
CA ASP A 26 25.56 -13.00 7.88
C ASP A 26 25.84 -14.36 7.23
N GLY A 27 24.86 -14.94 6.53
CA GLY A 27 24.96 -16.29 5.96
C GLY A 27 24.93 -17.41 7.00
N THR A 28 25.06 -17.09 8.30
CA THR A 28 24.87 -18.02 9.39
C THR A 28 23.38 -18.09 9.68
N THR A 29 22.70 -19.05 9.06
CA THR A 29 21.31 -19.35 9.43
C THR A 29 21.30 -19.94 10.84
N THR A 30 21.36 -19.11 11.88
CA THR A 30 20.80 -19.50 13.17
C THR A 30 19.31 -19.67 12.90
N LEU A 31 18.90 -20.93 12.78
CA LEU A 31 17.50 -21.32 12.80
C LEU A 31 16.87 -20.60 13.99
N TRP A 32 16.08 -19.56 13.73
CA TRP A 32 15.11 -19.09 14.70
C TRP A 32 14.13 -20.25 14.86
N HIS A 33 14.44 -21.15 15.79
CA HIS A 33 13.56 -22.21 16.22
C HIS A 33 12.42 -21.53 16.95
N SER A 34 11.35 -21.19 16.22
CA SER A 34 10.09 -20.84 16.83
C SER A 34 9.65 -22.06 17.65
N PRO A 35 9.42 -21.93 18.97
CA PRO A 35 8.95 -23.06 19.79
C PRO A 35 7.54 -23.40 19.31
N GLY A 36 7.40 -24.42 18.45
CA GLY A 36 6.09 -24.83 17.92
C GLY A 36 6.04 -25.32 16.47
N GLY A 37 7.17 -25.45 15.76
CA GLY A 37 7.19 -26.10 14.44
C GLY A 37 6.55 -25.32 13.28
N CYS A 38 6.03 -24.11 13.54
CA CYS A 38 5.55 -23.21 12.48
C CYS A 38 6.73 -22.52 11.78
N GLN A 39 7.37 -23.22 10.85
CA GLN A 39 8.36 -22.58 9.98
C GLN A 39 7.66 -21.58 9.05
N ASN A 40 8.23 -20.38 8.92
CA ASN A 40 7.73 -19.35 8.02
C ASN A 40 7.64 -19.90 6.57
N ARG A 41 6.46 -19.82 5.94
CA ARG A 41 6.18 -20.29 4.55
C ARG A 41 7.23 -19.79 3.56
N TRP A 42 7.68 -18.54 3.70
CA TRP A 42 8.68 -17.96 2.81
C TRP A 42 10.05 -18.59 2.97
N ARG A 43 10.44 -19.00 4.19
CA ARG A 43 11.69 -19.73 4.41
C ARG A 43 11.67 -21.10 3.72
N GLN A 44 10.54 -21.82 3.79
CA GLN A 44 10.38 -23.10 3.11
C GLN A 44 10.48 -22.97 1.58
N ARG A 45 9.84 -21.95 1.02
CA ARG A 45 9.88 -21.66 -0.43
C ARG A 45 11.24 -21.19 -0.92
N ALA A 46 11.93 -20.41 -0.10
CA ALA A 46 13.22 -19.85 -0.45
C ALA A 46 14.32 -20.89 -0.59
N ARG A 47 14.26 -22.01 0.14
CA ARG A 47 15.27 -23.09 0.10
C ARG A 47 16.70 -22.55 0.27
N GLY A 48 16.85 -21.59 1.19
CA GLY A 48 18.13 -20.93 1.47
C GLY A 48 18.43 -19.68 0.63
N ARG A 49 17.60 -19.36 -0.38
CA ARG A 49 17.70 -18.10 -1.14
C ARG A 49 17.22 -16.90 -0.33
N ARG A 50 17.64 -15.69 -0.72
CA ARG A 50 17.08 -14.46 -0.14
C ARG A 50 15.64 -14.23 -0.60
N VAL A 51 14.85 -13.61 0.27
CA VAL A 51 13.47 -13.20 -0.03
C VAL A 51 13.37 -11.69 0.19
N TYR A 52 12.95 -10.97 -0.84
CA TYR A 52 12.64 -9.54 -0.75
C TYR A 52 11.14 -9.33 -0.67
N SER A 53 10.70 -8.78 0.46
CA SER A 53 9.33 -8.31 0.67
C SER A 53 9.22 -6.85 0.28
N ILE A 54 8.57 -6.57 -0.84
CA ILE A 54 8.43 -5.22 -1.41
C ILE A 54 7.06 -4.64 -1.01
N PRO A 55 7.02 -3.62 -0.13
CA PRO A 55 5.79 -2.89 0.13
C PRO A 55 5.46 -1.98 -1.04
N ILE A 56 4.21 -2.00 -1.49
CA ILE A 56 3.73 -1.08 -2.54
C ILE A 56 2.64 -0.15 -2.01
N MET A 57 2.68 1.08 -2.50
CA MET A 57 1.58 2.04 -2.42
C MET A 57 0.81 1.95 -3.73
N VAL A 58 -0.50 1.74 -3.66
CA VAL A 58 -1.37 1.66 -4.84
C VAL A 58 -2.45 2.72 -4.71
N TRP A 59 -2.78 3.39 -5.81
CA TRP A 59 -3.87 4.35 -5.86
C TRP A 59 -4.59 4.33 -7.19
N VAL A 60 -5.85 4.71 -7.13
CA VAL A 60 -6.68 4.99 -8.30
C VAL A 60 -6.94 6.48 -8.30
N ASP A 61 -6.78 7.12 -9.45
CA ASP A 61 -7.06 8.54 -9.62
C ASP A 61 -8.01 8.78 -10.80
N ASP A 62 -8.83 9.82 -10.68
CA ASP A 62 -9.73 10.26 -11.73
C ASP A 62 -9.02 11.29 -12.60
N VAL A 63 -8.68 10.90 -13.82
CA VAL A 63 -8.06 11.81 -14.79
C VAL A 63 -9.07 12.18 -15.87
N SER A 64 -9.18 13.48 -16.16
CA SER A 64 -9.92 13.96 -17.32
C SER A 64 -8.99 13.90 -18.53
N GLY A 65 -9.21 12.89 -19.38
CA GLY A 65 -8.28 12.55 -20.46
C GLY A 65 -8.38 13.39 -21.72
N ASN A 66 -9.19 14.46 -21.77
CA ASN A 66 -9.45 15.14 -23.05
C ASN A 66 -9.68 16.65 -22.91
N VAL A 67 -8.81 17.44 -23.54
CA VAL A 67 -8.91 18.91 -23.71
C VAL A 67 -10.25 19.32 -24.35
N SER A 68 -10.90 18.43 -25.11
CA SER A 68 -12.16 18.71 -25.82
C SER A 68 -13.43 18.13 -25.18
N LYS A 69 -13.33 17.27 -24.15
CA LYS A 69 -14.50 16.68 -23.48
C LYS A 69 -14.29 16.61 -21.98
N MET A 70 -14.86 17.59 -21.29
CA MET A 70 -14.89 17.75 -19.84
C MET A 70 -15.57 16.57 -19.09
N TRP A 71 -16.13 15.59 -19.82
CA TRP A 71 -17.04 14.57 -19.28
C TRP A 71 -16.62 13.11 -19.53
N ASN A 72 -15.42 12.86 -20.07
CA ASN A 72 -14.89 11.49 -20.18
C ASN A 72 -13.99 11.20 -18.98
N LYS A 73 -14.60 10.69 -17.91
CA LYS A 73 -13.89 10.21 -16.73
C LYS A 73 -13.09 8.95 -17.08
N HIS A 74 -11.79 8.99 -16.85
CA HIS A 74 -10.92 7.82 -16.93
C HIS A 74 -10.36 7.56 -15.53
N LEU A 75 -10.51 6.34 -15.05
CA LEU A 75 -9.80 5.91 -13.86
C LEU A 75 -8.42 5.41 -14.27
N VAL A 76 -7.38 5.90 -13.62
CA VAL A 76 -6.00 5.44 -13.78
C VAL A 76 -5.56 4.78 -12.49
N LEU A 77 -4.99 3.59 -12.62
CA LEU A 77 -4.43 2.81 -11.53
C LEU A 77 -2.90 2.87 -11.62
N CYS A 78 -2.29 3.34 -10.55
CA CYS A 78 -0.84 3.49 -10.42
C CYS A 78 -0.34 2.86 -9.12
N ALA A 79 0.97 2.57 -9.08
CA ALA A 79 1.65 2.13 -7.87
C ALA A 79 3.08 2.66 -7.77
N SER A 80 3.60 2.72 -6.55
CA SER A 80 5.00 3.03 -6.23
C SER A 80 5.52 2.11 -5.15
N THR A 81 6.81 1.83 -5.19
CA THR A 81 7.48 1.03 -4.16
C THR A 81 7.79 1.87 -2.93
N LEU A 82 7.31 1.45 -1.76
CA LEU A 82 7.43 2.22 -0.51
C LEU A 82 8.79 2.13 0.18
N GLY A 83 9.76 1.42 -0.41
CA GLY A 83 11.14 1.45 0.06
C GLY A 83 11.85 2.79 -0.21
N LEU A 84 11.27 3.66 -1.04
CA LEU A 84 11.93 4.85 -1.55
C LEU A 84 11.90 6.03 -0.57
N PRO A 85 12.96 6.86 -0.54
CA PRO A 85 12.90 8.16 0.11
C PRO A 85 11.73 8.98 -0.43
N ARG A 86 11.05 9.73 0.45
CA ARG A 86 9.82 10.48 0.08
C ARG A 86 10.00 11.38 -1.14
N ARG A 87 11.17 12.04 -1.27
CA ARG A 87 11.49 12.92 -2.40
C ARG A 87 11.47 12.19 -3.76
N MET A 88 11.77 10.89 -3.75
CA MET A 88 11.84 10.07 -4.94
C MET A 88 10.48 9.45 -5.27
N LEU A 89 9.61 9.20 -4.28
CA LEU A 89 8.27 8.66 -4.53
C LEU A 89 7.44 9.52 -5.49
N ASP A 90 7.66 10.83 -5.49
CA ASP A 90 6.92 11.78 -6.34
C ASP A 90 7.56 11.97 -7.73
N GLU A 91 8.70 11.33 -8.01
CA GLU A 91 9.34 11.37 -9.33
C GLU A 91 8.62 10.44 -10.31
N SER A 92 8.42 10.89 -11.55
CA SER A 92 7.66 10.15 -12.57
C SER A 92 8.24 8.79 -12.94
N GLY A 93 9.56 8.59 -12.75
CA GLY A 93 10.21 7.29 -12.97
C GLY A 93 9.82 6.22 -11.94
N ASN A 94 9.29 6.67 -10.80
CA ASN A 94 9.06 5.86 -9.60
C ASN A 94 7.55 5.62 -9.38
N ILE A 95 6.73 6.12 -10.33
CA ILE A 95 5.30 5.93 -10.44
C ILE A 95 5.05 4.96 -11.59
N TYR A 96 4.62 3.75 -11.26
CA TYR A 96 4.33 2.69 -12.20
C TYR A 96 2.86 2.71 -12.59
N PHE A 97 2.60 2.94 -13.87
CA PHE A 97 1.27 2.79 -14.45
C PHE A 97 0.91 1.31 -14.57
N ILE A 98 -0.21 0.91 -13.97
CA ILE A 98 -0.71 -0.47 -14.02
C ILE A 98 -1.80 -0.60 -15.09
N GLY A 99 -2.75 0.33 -15.12
CA GLY A 99 -3.85 0.27 -16.06
C GLY A 99 -4.78 1.48 -16.01
N THR A 100 -5.68 1.55 -16.98
CA THR A 100 -6.74 2.55 -17.04
C THR A 100 -8.03 1.95 -17.59
N SER A 101 -9.17 2.47 -17.18
CA SER A 101 -10.46 2.09 -17.73
C SER A 101 -11.46 3.24 -17.69
N THR A 102 -12.32 3.29 -18.71
CA THR A 102 -13.53 4.14 -18.75
C THR A 102 -14.78 3.40 -18.32
N PHE A 103 -14.72 2.06 -18.28
CA PHE A 103 -15.87 1.20 -18.05
C PHE A 103 -15.81 0.55 -16.66
N ALA A 104 -14.59 0.25 -16.20
CA ALA A 104 -14.38 -0.43 -14.93
C ALA A 104 -14.30 0.57 -13.79
N GLY A 105 -14.95 0.26 -12.67
CA GLY A 105 -14.90 1.03 -11.44
C GLY A 105 -13.57 0.87 -10.69
N ALA A 106 -13.34 1.68 -9.66
CA ALA A 106 -12.09 1.64 -8.91
C ALA A 106 -11.85 0.28 -8.21
N LEU A 107 -12.93 -0.35 -7.72
CA LEU A 107 -12.87 -1.66 -7.08
C LEU A 107 -12.53 -2.79 -8.06
N GLU A 108 -13.05 -2.75 -9.29
CA GLU A 108 -12.74 -3.76 -10.33
C GLU A 108 -11.28 -3.65 -10.78
N LEU A 109 -10.76 -2.42 -10.90
CA LEU A 109 -9.33 -2.20 -11.13
C LEU A 109 -8.48 -2.73 -9.97
N MET A 110 -8.94 -2.55 -8.73
CA MET A 110 -8.23 -3.03 -7.55
C MET A 110 -8.28 -4.55 -7.42
N GLU A 111 -9.36 -5.21 -7.84
CA GLU A 111 -9.45 -6.67 -7.89
C GLU A 111 -8.33 -7.25 -8.76
N ALA A 112 -8.03 -6.61 -9.90
CA ALA A 112 -6.90 -7.02 -10.74
C ALA A 112 -5.56 -6.92 -10.00
N VAL A 113 -5.36 -5.89 -9.17
CA VAL A 113 -4.15 -5.74 -8.33
C VAL A 113 -4.04 -6.84 -7.29
N VAL A 114 -5.15 -7.16 -6.61
CA VAL A 114 -5.20 -8.26 -5.64
C VAL A 114 -4.81 -9.56 -6.32
N ARG A 115 -5.42 -9.88 -7.46
CA ARG A 115 -5.09 -11.09 -8.22
C ARG A 115 -3.63 -11.14 -8.65
N MET A 116 -3.08 -10.05 -9.20
CA MET A 116 -1.64 -9.98 -9.54
C MET A 116 -0.74 -10.18 -8.32
N THR A 117 -1.11 -9.61 -7.18
CA THR A 117 -0.35 -9.74 -5.93
C THR A 117 -0.42 -11.17 -5.38
N GLU A 118 -1.59 -11.81 -5.43
CA GLU A 118 -1.78 -13.20 -5.05
C GLU A 118 -1.02 -14.16 -5.97
N GLU A 119 -1.02 -13.89 -7.27
CA GLU A 119 -0.22 -14.63 -8.26
C GLU A 119 1.27 -14.54 -7.92
N ILE A 120 1.81 -13.32 -7.71
CA ILE A 120 3.21 -13.12 -7.29
C ILE A 120 3.51 -13.81 -5.96
N ASN A 121 2.57 -13.78 -5.01
CA ASN A 121 2.78 -14.36 -3.69
C ASN A 121 2.54 -15.88 -3.62
N THR A 122 1.89 -16.45 -4.62
CA THR A 122 1.56 -17.88 -4.68
C THR A 122 2.54 -18.61 -5.58
N SER A 123 2.81 -18.07 -6.77
CA SER A 123 3.93 -18.47 -7.61
C SER A 123 5.25 -18.08 -6.94
N GLU A 124 6.28 -18.91 -7.03
CA GLU A 124 7.61 -18.54 -6.55
C GLU A 124 8.20 -17.54 -7.56
N PHE A 125 7.88 -16.25 -7.40
CA PHE A 125 8.35 -15.22 -8.32
C PHE A 125 9.84 -14.97 -8.11
N GLU A 126 10.65 -15.45 -9.06
CA GLU A 126 12.10 -15.38 -9.02
C GLU A 126 12.64 -14.17 -9.78
N SER A 127 13.68 -13.55 -9.23
CA SER A 127 14.44 -12.50 -9.89
C SER A 127 15.94 -12.69 -9.60
N PHE A 128 16.80 -12.02 -10.36
CA PHE A 128 18.25 -12.13 -10.20
C PHE A 128 18.83 -10.87 -9.59
N ASP A 129 19.36 -10.95 -8.37
CA ASP A 129 20.04 -9.83 -7.73
C ASP A 129 21.45 -9.69 -8.29
N ALA A 130 21.73 -8.57 -8.94
CA ALA A 130 23.02 -8.30 -9.57
C ALA A 130 24.14 -7.98 -8.56
N LEU A 131 23.79 -7.49 -7.36
CA LEU A 131 24.77 -7.14 -6.33
C LEU A 131 25.37 -8.40 -5.71
N TYR A 132 24.52 -9.33 -5.28
CA TYR A 132 24.95 -10.59 -4.67
C TYR A 132 25.08 -11.75 -5.67
N ARG A 133 24.72 -11.51 -6.94
CA ARG A 133 24.79 -12.46 -8.06
C ARG A 133 24.07 -13.78 -7.78
N GLU A 134 22.89 -13.69 -7.16
CA GLU A 134 22.08 -14.85 -6.78
C GLU A 134 20.63 -14.73 -7.22
N LEU A 135 19.94 -15.86 -7.31
CA LEU A 135 18.51 -15.89 -7.52
C LEU A 135 17.79 -15.63 -6.20
N ILE A 136 16.92 -14.63 -6.22
CA ILE A 136 16.11 -14.19 -5.09
C ILE A 136 14.64 -14.49 -5.35
N LEU A 137 13.87 -14.65 -4.27
CA LEU A 137 12.42 -14.64 -4.34
C LEU A 137 11.89 -13.25 -4.00
N ILE A 138 10.87 -12.81 -4.72
CA ILE A 138 10.18 -11.55 -4.45
C ILE A 138 8.76 -11.86 -4.00
N ASN A 139 8.33 -11.20 -2.93
CA ASN A 139 6.94 -11.13 -2.55
C ASN A 139 6.51 -9.67 -2.44
N VAL A 140 5.27 -9.38 -2.80
CA VAL A 140 4.73 -8.02 -2.85
C VAL A 140 3.52 -7.92 -1.93
N TRP A 141 3.33 -6.79 -1.28
CA TRP A 141 2.12 -6.56 -0.49
C TRP A 141 1.69 -5.08 -0.52
N PRO A 142 0.37 -4.81 -0.63
CA PRO A 142 -0.14 -3.44 -0.60
C PRO A 142 -0.08 -2.90 0.82
N ALA A 143 0.88 -2.03 1.09
CA ALA A 143 1.04 -1.41 2.41
C ALA A 143 0.19 -0.15 2.56
N ILE A 144 -0.01 0.59 1.46
CA ILE A 144 -0.82 1.81 1.43
C ILE A 144 -1.76 1.74 0.24
N LEU A 145 -3.06 1.89 0.51
CA LEU A 145 -4.04 2.27 -0.50
C LEU A 145 -4.22 3.78 -0.40
N ALA A 146 -3.69 4.51 -1.37
CA ALA A 146 -3.76 5.97 -1.41
C ALA A 146 -4.95 6.42 -2.28
N GLY A 147 -5.45 7.61 -1.98
CA GLY A 147 -6.63 8.18 -2.63
C GLY A 147 -7.13 9.38 -1.85
N ASP A 148 -7.82 10.28 -2.53
CA ASP A 148 -8.52 11.39 -1.90
C ASP A 148 -9.74 10.90 -1.09
N ASN A 149 -10.48 11.82 -0.47
CA ASN A 149 -11.58 11.44 0.41
C ASN A 149 -12.70 10.64 -0.30
N PRO A 150 -13.21 11.08 -1.47
CA PRO A 150 -14.13 10.32 -2.29
C PRO A 150 -13.59 8.95 -2.71
N MET A 151 -12.38 8.86 -3.28
CA MET A 151 -11.83 7.61 -3.79
C MET A 151 -11.61 6.59 -2.68
N GLN A 152 -11.10 7.04 -1.52
CA GLN A 152 -10.98 6.20 -0.32
C GLN A 152 -12.34 5.70 0.18
N ALA A 153 -13.41 6.44 -0.05
CA ALA A 153 -14.74 5.99 0.35
C ALA A 153 -15.24 4.89 -0.58
N GLU A 154 -15.01 5.04 -1.89
CA GLU A 154 -15.31 4.02 -2.90
C GLU A 154 -14.55 2.72 -2.63
N LEU A 155 -13.22 2.81 -2.45
CA LEU A 155 -12.37 1.64 -2.17
C LEU A 155 -12.70 0.92 -0.86
N CYS A 156 -13.28 1.62 0.12
CA CYS A 156 -13.70 1.03 1.40
C CYS A 156 -15.21 0.69 1.46
N SER A 157 -15.95 0.79 0.36
CA SER A 157 -17.41 0.60 0.34
C SER A 157 -18.15 1.49 1.36
N HIS A 158 -17.63 2.70 1.60
CA HIS A 158 -18.12 3.65 2.59
C HIS A 158 -18.92 4.77 1.89
N LYS A 159 -20.08 5.15 2.42
CA LYS A 159 -20.97 6.20 1.83
C LYS A 159 -20.44 7.65 1.98
N SER A 160 -19.16 7.82 2.25
CA SER A 160 -18.46 9.10 2.47
C SER A 160 -19.29 10.12 3.28
N PHE A 161 -19.31 11.37 2.83
CA PHE A 161 -20.11 12.47 3.36
C PHE A 161 -21.62 12.21 3.37
N HIS A 162 -22.17 11.27 2.59
CA HIS A 162 -23.60 10.96 2.65
C HIS A 162 -23.96 9.99 3.78
N SER A 163 -22.98 9.34 4.41
CA SER A 163 -23.20 8.47 5.56
C SER A 163 -23.62 9.27 6.79
N ASN A 164 -24.53 8.72 7.61
CA ASN A 164 -24.81 9.24 8.95
C ASN A 164 -23.53 9.36 9.78
N LYS A 165 -22.59 8.41 9.62
CA LYS A 165 -21.24 8.49 10.18
C LYS A 165 -20.24 8.65 9.04
N PHE A 166 -19.83 9.88 8.76
CA PHE A 166 -19.05 10.21 7.56
C PHE A 166 -17.54 9.95 7.71
N CYS A 167 -17.03 9.85 8.95
CA CYS A 167 -15.62 9.57 9.18
C CYS A 167 -15.38 8.04 9.23
N ARG A 168 -14.42 7.55 8.44
CA ARG A 168 -14.04 6.12 8.41
C ARG A 168 -13.35 5.64 9.69
N ARG A 169 -12.65 6.55 10.38
CA ARG A 169 -11.84 6.24 11.56
C ARG A 169 -12.57 6.46 12.89
N ARG A 170 -13.50 7.41 12.91
CA ARG A 170 -14.23 7.82 14.12
C ARG A 170 -15.71 7.72 13.85
N HIS A 171 -16.51 7.39 14.84
CA HIS A 171 -17.97 7.37 14.71
C HIS A 171 -18.59 8.78 14.71
N VAL A 172 -17.90 9.76 14.13
CA VAL A 172 -18.37 11.14 13.97
C VAL A 172 -19.53 11.14 13.00
N GLY A 173 -20.63 11.77 13.44
CA GLY A 173 -21.83 11.93 12.67
C GLY A 173 -23.05 11.66 13.55
N GLY A 174 -24.19 11.44 12.91
CA GLY A 174 -25.47 11.35 13.60
C GLY A 174 -26.64 11.38 12.63
N THR A 175 -27.82 11.59 13.20
CA THR A 175 -29.07 11.86 12.49
C THR A 175 -28.99 13.17 11.69
N SER A 176 -29.93 13.37 10.77
CA SER A 176 -29.98 14.57 9.91
C SER A 176 -29.95 15.89 10.71
N THR A 177 -30.58 15.90 11.89
CA THR A 177 -30.61 17.05 12.81
C THR A 177 -29.23 17.36 13.40
N GLU A 178 -28.48 16.33 13.80
CA GLU A 178 -27.10 16.46 14.33
C GLU A 178 -26.11 16.90 13.25
N ARG A 179 -26.43 16.65 11.98
CA ARG A 179 -25.65 17.08 10.82
C ARG A 179 -26.07 18.44 10.25
N SER A 180 -26.97 19.16 10.92
CA SER A 180 -27.30 20.55 10.58
C SER A 180 -26.14 21.50 10.94
N PRO A 181 -26.05 22.71 10.36
CA PRO A 181 -25.01 23.69 10.72
C PRO A 181 -24.95 23.98 12.23
N GLN A 182 -26.08 23.91 12.93
CA GLN A 182 -26.18 24.07 14.38
C GLN A 182 -25.71 22.81 15.15
N GLY A 183 -25.98 21.62 14.60
CA GLY A 183 -25.59 20.33 15.19
C GLY A 183 -24.13 19.92 14.95
N TYR A 184 -23.50 20.41 13.87
CA TYR A 184 -22.12 20.08 13.49
C TYR A 184 -21.11 20.34 14.62
N GLY A 185 -21.32 21.41 15.40
CA GLY A 185 -20.49 21.75 16.55
C GLY A 185 -20.55 20.69 17.67
N GLY A 186 -21.65 19.96 17.81
CA GLY A 186 -21.83 18.86 18.77
C GLY A 186 -21.11 17.58 18.32
N CYS A 187 -21.20 17.22 17.04
CA CYS A 187 -20.53 16.05 16.46
C CYS A 187 -19.00 16.11 16.58
N LEU A 188 -18.40 17.30 16.50
CA LEU A 188 -16.95 17.46 16.66
C LEU A 188 -16.53 17.41 18.15
N ARG A 189 -17.35 17.93 19.06
CA ARG A 189 -17.04 17.96 20.51
C ARG A 189 -17.05 16.58 21.15
N SER A 190 -17.96 15.69 20.77
CA SER A 190 -18.02 14.31 21.29
C SER A 190 -16.70 13.55 21.04
N THR A 191 -16.07 13.78 19.88
CA THR A 191 -14.77 13.14 19.59
C THR A 191 -13.60 13.67 20.37
N ARG A 192 -13.62 14.93 20.82
CA ARG A 192 -12.52 15.48 21.64
C ARG A 192 -12.44 14.75 22.99
N ARG A 193 -13.60 14.38 23.56
CA ARG A 193 -13.69 13.58 24.80
C ARG A 193 -13.27 12.12 24.59
N GLU A 194 -13.67 11.51 23.48
CA GLU A 194 -13.31 10.12 23.18
C GLU A 194 -11.81 9.92 22.86
N GLN A 195 -11.17 10.94 22.27
CA GLN A 195 -9.72 10.94 22.04
C GLN A 195 -8.88 11.25 23.28
N ALA A 196 -9.42 12.01 24.23
CA ALA A 196 -8.74 12.28 25.49
C ALA A 196 -8.58 10.99 26.33
N GLY A 197 -9.55 10.08 26.28
CA GLY A 197 -9.49 8.78 26.99
C GLY A 197 -8.70 7.68 26.29
N LYS A 198 -8.33 7.83 25.00
CA LYS A 198 -7.65 6.80 24.18
C LYS A 198 -6.20 7.13 23.84
N ARG A 199 -5.60 8.21 24.38
CA ARG A 199 -4.14 8.39 24.29
C ARG A 199 -3.50 7.26 25.09
N ARG A 200 -2.85 6.32 24.41
CA ARG A 200 -1.91 5.43 25.10
C ARG A 200 -0.88 6.34 25.77
N PRO A 201 -0.47 6.07 27.02
CA PRO A 201 0.70 6.77 27.57
C PRO A 201 1.83 6.57 26.55
N VAL A 202 2.48 7.67 26.20
CA VAL A 202 3.78 7.58 25.54
C VAL A 202 4.66 6.93 26.60
N SER A 203 4.96 5.64 26.44
CA SER A 203 6.03 5.04 27.21
C SER A 203 7.31 5.68 26.70
N ASP A 204 7.84 6.62 27.46
CA ASP A 204 9.25 6.98 27.34
C ASP A 204 10.03 5.70 27.63
N ALA A 205 10.50 5.04 26.57
CA ALA A 205 11.36 3.89 26.65
C ALA A 205 12.58 4.16 25.76
N CYS A 206 13.70 4.27 26.46
CA CYS A 206 15.08 4.15 26.01
C CYS A 206 15.30 3.05 24.95
#